data_AF-A0A8C9J7Q7-F1
#
_entry.id   AF-A0A8C9J7Q7-F1
#
_cell.length_a   1.000
_cell.length_b   1.000
_cell.length_c   1.000
_cell.angle_alpha   90.00
_cell.angle_beta   90.00
_cell.angle_gamma   90.00
#
_symmetry.space_group_name_H-M   'P 1'
#
loop_
_entity.id
_entity.type
_entity.pdbx_description
1 polymer ?
#
loop_
_entity_poly.entity_id
_entity_poly.type
_entity_poly.pdbx_seq_one_letter_code
_entity_poly.pdbx_strand_id
1 'polypeptide(L)'
;MKACILVAVQVEIWMEKQYLSQREGTDFTRNHTILESPRFKRSTFKGQYCRNFRCCEDRDDDCATQFHEANALCYCDKFCERENSDCCPDYKSFCNEEKEWPPHTKPWYPEGCLRDGQPYEEGSVIKENCNSCTCSGQQWKCSQLVCLVQPELIERVNKGDYGWTAQNYSQFWGMTLEEGFKYRLGTLPPSPMLLSMNEVTQ
;
A
#
# COMPACT_ATOMS: atom_id res chain seq x y z
N MET A 1 9.51 -3.56 -52.63
CA MET A 1 8.09 -3.98 -52.78
C MET A 1 7.83 -5.07 -51.74
N LYS A 2 6.96 -4.97 -50.74
CA LYS A 2 5.92 -4.00 -50.37
C LYS A 2 5.95 -3.87 -48.84
N ALA A 3 5.92 -2.63 -48.37
CA ALA A 3 5.53 -2.29 -47.00
C ALA A 3 4.01 -2.46 -46.86
N CYS A 4 3.54 -2.67 -45.62
CA CYS A 4 2.36 -1.98 -45.09
C CYS A 4 2.28 -2.22 -43.57
N ILE A 5 2.57 -1.14 -42.84
CA ILE A 5 2.24 -0.90 -41.44
C ILE A 5 0.75 -0.57 -41.38
N LEU A 6 0.02 -1.13 -40.42
CA LEU A 6 -1.29 -0.60 -40.02
C LEU A 6 -1.34 -0.47 -38.50
N VAL A 7 -0.98 0.73 -38.06
CA VAL A 7 -1.37 1.31 -36.76
C VAL A 7 -2.73 1.96 -37.00
N ALA A 8 -3.73 1.61 -36.19
CA ALA A 8 -5.00 2.34 -36.16
C ALA A 8 -5.18 2.98 -34.79
N VAL A 9 -4.86 4.28 -34.74
CA VAL A 9 -5.27 5.23 -33.71
C VAL A 9 -6.58 5.84 -34.19
N GLN A 10 -7.63 5.86 -33.37
CA GLN A 10 -8.79 6.72 -33.62
C GLN A 10 -9.08 7.51 -32.34
N VAL A 11 -8.95 8.82 -32.46
CA VAL A 11 -9.11 9.83 -31.42
C VAL A 11 -10.10 10.87 -31.95
N GLU A 12 -11.03 11.28 -31.08
CA GLU A 12 -11.97 12.41 -31.11
C GLU A 12 -13.16 12.41 -32.09
N ILE A 13 -14.35 12.78 -31.58
CA ILE A 13 -15.08 14.02 -31.90
C ILE A 13 -16.28 14.18 -30.93
N TRP A 14 -16.19 15.24 -30.12
CA TRP A 14 -17.22 16.21 -29.68
C TRP A 14 -18.71 15.96 -30.05
N MET A 15 -19.62 16.23 -29.10
CA MET A 15 -20.73 17.19 -29.26
C MET A 15 -21.36 17.54 -27.90
N GLU A 16 -21.19 18.79 -27.49
CA GLU A 16 -21.91 19.51 -26.45
C GLU A 16 -22.94 20.44 -27.12
N LYS A 17 -24.19 20.51 -26.60
CA LYS A 17 -25.12 21.67 -26.60
C LYS A 17 -26.51 21.21 -26.13
N GLN A 18 -26.93 21.62 -24.93
CA GLN A 18 -27.77 22.80 -24.67
C GLN A 18 -29.16 22.75 -25.34
N TYR A 19 -30.20 22.52 -24.53
CA TYR A 19 -31.53 23.05 -24.79
C TYR A 19 -32.10 23.61 -23.48
N LEU A 20 -32.41 24.91 -23.51
CA LEU A 20 -32.85 25.73 -22.39
C LEU A 20 -34.28 26.19 -22.69
N SER A 21 -35.09 26.28 -21.63
CA SER A 21 -36.23 27.20 -21.44
C SER A 21 -37.62 26.83 -21.96
N GLN A 22 -38.58 26.65 -21.04
CA GLN A 22 -39.66 27.60 -20.68
C GLN A 22 -40.58 26.89 -19.64
N ARG A 23 -40.68 27.30 -18.36
CA ARG A 23 -41.40 28.44 -17.75
C ARG A 23 -42.88 28.57 -18.11
N GLU A 24 -43.73 28.29 -17.12
CA GLU A 24 -44.91 29.03 -16.63
C GLU A 24 -45.35 28.29 -15.33
N GLY A 25 -45.63 28.87 -14.16
CA GLY A 25 -45.93 30.25 -13.77
C GLY A 25 -47.24 30.23 -12.99
N THR A 26 -47.20 30.23 -11.65
CA THR A 26 -48.29 30.78 -10.84
C THR A 26 -47.75 31.52 -9.63
N ASP A 27 -48.14 32.79 -9.60
CA ASP A 27 -47.98 33.82 -8.60
C ASP A 27 -48.81 33.48 -7.35
N PHE A 28 -48.21 33.53 -6.16
CA PHE A 28 -48.96 33.84 -4.96
C PHE A 28 -48.19 34.80 -4.06
N THR A 29 -48.79 35.98 -3.98
CA THR A 29 -48.36 37.18 -3.25
C THR A 29 -48.26 37.00 -1.74
N ARG A 30 -47.38 37.82 -1.13
CA ARG A 30 -47.45 38.40 0.24
C ARG A 30 -47.42 37.39 1.41
N ASN A 31 -46.54 37.51 2.41
CA ASN A 31 -46.21 38.70 3.18
C ASN A 31 -44.95 38.41 4.02
N HIS A 32 -44.03 39.37 4.12
CA HIS A 32 -43.07 39.40 5.22
C HIS A 32 -43.84 39.55 6.53
N THR A 33 -43.90 38.46 7.29
CA THR A 33 -44.17 38.50 8.72
C THR A 33 -43.06 37.72 9.37
N ILE A 34 -42.28 38.44 10.16
CA ILE A 34 -41.22 37.97 11.03
C ILE A 34 -41.81 36.86 11.90
N LEU A 35 -41.56 35.61 11.51
CA LEU A 35 -41.82 34.46 12.37
C LEU A 35 -40.45 33.86 12.66
N GLU A 36 -39.96 34.19 13.86
CA GLU A 36 -38.82 33.56 14.52
C GLU A 36 -38.89 32.04 14.26
N SER A 37 -38.14 31.59 13.26
CA SER A 37 -38.18 30.20 12.87
C SER A 37 -37.35 29.42 13.88
N PRO A 38 -37.93 28.38 14.51
CA PRO A 38 -37.26 27.65 15.55
C PRO A 38 -36.02 26.99 14.94
N ARG A 39 -34.86 27.24 15.55
CA ARG A 39 -33.57 26.59 15.30
C ARG A 39 -33.82 25.11 14.99
N PHE A 40 -33.81 24.76 13.70
CA PHE A 40 -34.21 23.43 13.24
C PHE A 40 -33.26 22.44 13.91
N LYS A 41 -33.78 21.60 14.81
CA LYS A 41 -32.97 20.59 15.51
C LYS A 41 -32.35 19.69 14.45
N ARG A 42 -31.03 19.81 14.28
CA ARG A 42 -30.20 19.05 13.32
C ARG A 42 -30.23 17.52 13.50
N SER A 43 -30.99 16.99 14.46
CA SER A 43 -30.82 15.61 14.95
C SER A 43 -31.68 14.55 14.26
N THR A 44 -32.30 14.82 13.11
CA THR A 44 -33.20 13.84 12.47
C THR A 44 -32.85 13.45 11.04
N PHE A 45 -31.82 14.06 10.43
CA PHE A 45 -31.47 13.80 9.04
C PHE A 45 -30.27 12.86 8.93
N LYS A 46 -30.52 11.68 8.36
CA LYS A 46 -29.59 10.55 8.25
C LYS A 46 -28.81 10.57 6.91
N GLY A 47 -28.41 11.76 6.47
CA GLY A 47 -27.62 11.94 5.25
C GLY A 47 -26.12 11.78 5.53
N GLN A 48 -25.39 11.18 4.59
CA GLN A 48 -23.93 11.07 4.62
C GLN A 48 -23.36 12.25 3.82
N TYR A 49 -23.19 13.40 4.45
CA TYR A 49 -22.65 14.61 3.80
C TYR A 49 -21.13 14.63 3.99
N CYS A 50 -20.67 14.80 5.23
CA CYS A 50 -19.25 14.85 5.56
C CYS A 50 -18.53 13.52 5.32
N ARG A 51 -19.25 12.40 5.49
CA ARG A 51 -18.69 11.07 5.19
C ARG A 51 -18.29 10.90 3.72
N ASN A 52 -19.01 11.57 2.81
CA ASN A 52 -18.78 11.45 1.37
C ASN A 52 -17.75 12.47 0.86
N PHE A 53 -17.77 13.69 1.40
CA PHE A 53 -16.86 14.76 1.01
C PHE A 53 -15.48 14.67 1.67
N ARG A 54 -15.38 14.02 2.85
CA ARG A 54 -14.17 13.88 3.67
C ARG A 54 -13.49 15.22 4.01
N CYS A 55 -14.15 16.10 4.76
CA CYS A 55 -13.43 17.23 5.37
C CYS A 55 -13.69 17.31 6.86
N CYS A 56 -12.61 17.69 7.54
CA CYS A 56 -12.38 17.96 8.96
C CYS A 56 -10.94 18.52 9.07
N GLU A 57 -10.61 19.19 10.19
CA GLU A 57 -9.41 20.02 10.46
C GLU A 57 -9.11 21.14 9.43
N ASP A 58 -8.71 22.29 9.97
CA ASP A 58 -8.54 23.58 9.26
C ASP A 58 -9.83 24.15 8.61
N ARG A 59 -9.73 25.37 8.07
CA ARG A 59 -10.79 26.05 7.31
C ARG A 59 -10.64 25.70 5.85
N ASP A 60 -11.71 25.22 5.23
CA ASP A 60 -11.74 24.87 3.82
C ASP A 60 -13.06 25.37 3.20
N ASP A 61 -12.98 26.50 2.49
CA ASP A 61 -14.14 27.12 1.86
C ASP A 61 -14.70 26.27 0.69
N ASP A 62 -13.89 25.37 0.11
CA ASP A 62 -14.31 24.40 -0.90
C ASP A 62 -14.99 23.17 -0.26
N CYS A 63 -14.86 23.00 1.06
CA CYS A 63 -15.55 21.96 1.79
C CYS A 63 -17.00 22.34 2.16
N ALA A 64 -17.78 22.58 1.13
CA ALA A 64 -19.21 22.84 1.22
C ALA A 64 -19.99 21.85 0.36
N THR A 65 -21.17 21.45 0.84
CA THR A 65 -22.10 20.64 0.06
C THR A 65 -23.53 21.15 0.19
N GLN A 66 -24.36 20.79 -0.78
CA GLN A 66 -25.74 21.22 -0.83
C GLN A 66 -26.56 20.48 0.23
N PHE A 67 -27.12 21.23 1.18
CA PHE A 67 -28.12 20.73 2.11
C PHE A 67 -29.51 20.98 1.50
N HIS A 68 -29.97 20.02 0.70
CA HIS A 68 -31.20 20.10 -0.08
C HIS A 68 -32.44 20.41 0.79
N GLU A 69 -32.45 19.95 2.05
CA GLU A 69 -33.58 20.09 2.97
C GLU A 69 -33.77 21.50 3.51
N ALA A 70 -32.70 22.29 3.62
CA ALA A 70 -32.79 23.70 4.01
C ALA A 70 -32.55 24.66 2.84
N ASN A 71 -32.42 24.14 1.61
CA ASN A 71 -32.02 24.89 0.43
C ASN A 71 -30.80 25.82 0.69
N ALA A 72 -29.81 25.28 1.41
CA ALA A 72 -28.64 26.03 1.88
C ALA A 72 -27.37 25.20 1.66
N LEU A 73 -26.21 25.84 1.78
CA LEU A 73 -24.93 25.15 1.84
C LEU A 73 -24.63 24.77 3.29
N CYS A 74 -24.07 23.57 3.50
CA CYS A 74 -23.51 23.16 4.77
C CYS A 74 -22.03 22.82 4.61
N TYR A 75 -21.28 22.97 5.70
CA TYR A 75 -19.83 22.78 5.73
C TYR A 75 -19.44 21.58 6.57
N CYS A 76 -18.34 20.93 6.22
CA CYS A 76 -17.77 19.83 7.00
C CYS A 76 -16.42 20.17 7.65
N ASP A 77 -15.95 21.40 7.53
CA ASP A 77 -14.70 21.86 8.15
C ASP A 77 -14.88 22.27 9.62
N LYS A 78 -13.77 22.47 10.34
CA LYS A 78 -13.82 22.88 11.76
C LYS A 78 -14.35 24.30 11.96
N PHE A 79 -14.19 25.15 10.94
CA PHE A 79 -14.63 26.54 10.97
C PHE A 79 -16.16 26.67 11.08
N CYS A 80 -16.91 25.63 10.69
CA CYS A 80 -18.36 25.59 10.84
C CYS A 80 -18.84 25.64 12.31
N GLU A 81 -18.00 25.32 13.30
CA GLU A 81 -18.32 25.32 14.75
C GLU A 81 -18.36 26.73 15.36
N ARG A 82 -19.29 27.56 14.88
CA ARG A 82 -19.58 28.91 15.41
C ARG A 82 -20.96 29.00 16.05
N GLU A 83 -21.28 30.13 16.69
CA GLU A 83 -22.58 30.37 17.36
C GLU A 83 -23.80 30.09 16.47
N ASN A 84 -23.68 30.44 15.18
CA ASN A 84 -24.59 30.03 14.10
C ASN A 84 -23.90 28.96 13.26
N SER A 85 -23.82 27.75 13.81
CA SER A 85 -23.15 26.64 13.16
C SER A 85 -23.81 26.35 11.81
N ASP A 86 -23.05 26.34 10.71
CA ASP A 86 -23.50 25.94 9.38
C ASP A 86 -23.00 24.52 9.02
N CYS A 87 -22.54 23.79 10.04
CA CYS A 87 -22.09 22.40 9.88
C CYS A 87 -23.17 21.50 9.28
N CYS A 88 -22.77 20.53 8.47
CA CYS A 88 -23.67 19.51 7.98
C CYS A 88 -24.20 18.62 9.14
N PRO A 89 -25.34 17.94 8.95
CA PRO A 89 -25.98 17.15 10.01
C PRO A 89 -25.10 16.05 10.61
N ASP A 90 -24.24 15.42 9.80
CA ASP A 90 -23.33 14.34 10.22
C ASP A 90 -21.95 14.82 10.68
N TYR A 91 -21.68 16.13 10.66
CA TYR A 91 -20.39 16.71 11.03
C TYR A 91 -19.94 16.32 12.44
N LYS A 92 -20.81 16.47 13.46
CA LYS A 92 -20.44 16.17 14.84
C LYS A 92 -20.11 14.69 15.05
N SER A 93 -20.86 13.80 14.40
CA SER A 93 -20.61 12.36 14.43
C SER A 93 -19.43 11.91 13.57
N PHE A 94 -19.03 12.70 12.56
CA PHE A 94 -17.96 12.32 11.63
C PHE A 94 -16.60 12.92 12.03
N CYS A 95 -16.59 14.21 12.40
CA CYS A 95 -15.38 14.97 12.73
C CYS A 95 -15.11 15.10 14.23
N ASN A 96 -16.16 15.02 15.07
CA ASN A 96 -16.07 15.34 16.50
C ASN A 96 -16.24 14.10 17.40
N GLU A 97 -16.03 12.90 16.85
CA GLU A 97 -15.69 11.73 17.66
C GLU A 97 -14.35 12.02 18.31
N GLU A 98 -14.43 12.43 19.58
CA GLU A 98 -13.35 12.59 20.54
C GLU A 98 -12.53 11.29 20.57
N LYS A 99 -11.60 11.19 19.62
CA LYS A 99 -10.54 10.21 19.67
C LYS A 99 -9.66 10.66 20.84
N GLU A 100 -9.84 10.03 21.99
CA GLU A 100 -8.71 9.62 22.82
C GLU A 100 -7.77 8.82 21.90
N TRP A 101 -6.99 9.52 21.10
CA TRP A 101 -5.84 8.95 20.47
C TRP A 101 -4.83 8.76 21.61
N PRO A 102 -4.47 7.52 22.00
CA PRO A 102 -3.18 7.35 22.66
C PRO A 102 -2.13 8.02 21.76
N PRO A 103 -1.16 8.75 22.34
CA PRO A 103 -0.33 9.68 21.61
C PRO A 103 0.22 9.01 20.35
N HIS A 104 -0.06 9.61 19.19
CA HIS A 104 0.43 9.19 17.88
C HIS A 104 1.94 8.97 17.94
N THR A 105 2.33 7.74 18.22
CA THR A 105 3.73 7.28 18.28
C THR A 105 3.97 6.16 17.28
N LYS A 106 3.04 5.92 16.36
CA LYS A 106 3.26 5.01 15.23
C LYS A 106 2.67 5.56 13.93
N PRO A 107 3.51 5.84 12.91
CA PRO A 107 3.06 6.18 11.57
C PRO A 107 2.09 5.13 11.02
N TRP A 108 1.06 5.59 10.33
CA TRP A 108 -0.01 4.79 9.72
C TRP A 108 0.46 4.16 8.40
N TYR A 109 1.61 3.51 8.42
CA TYR A 109 2.05 2.51 7.45
C TYR A 109 2.86 1.51 8.27
N PRO A 110 2.57 0.19 8.23
CA PRO A 110 3.57 -0.76 8.65
C PRO A 110 4.74 -0.63 7.66
N GLU A 111 5.71 0.22 7.99
CA GLU A 111 7.03 0.16 7.37
C GLU A 111 7.57 -1.23 7.71
N GLY A 112 7.44 -2.14 6.75
CA GLY A 112 7.61 -3.56 6.97
C GLY A 112 7.42 -4.34 5.68
N CYS A 113 8.01 -5.53 5.63
CA CYS A 113 8.02 -6.39 4.45
C CYS A 113 7.17 -7.63 4.71
N LEU A 114 6.58 -8.18 3.66
CA LEU A 114 5.87 -9.45 3.72
C LEU A 114 6.77 -10.57 3.16
N ARG A 115 6.83 -11.71 3.82
CA ARG A 115 7.48 -12.92 3.31
C ARG A 115 6.69 -14.15 3.72
N ASP A 116 6.30 -14.99 2.76
CA ASP A 116 5.50 -16.22 2.98
C ASP A 116 4.24 -16.01 3.83
N GLY A 117 3.59 -14.85 3.66
CA GLY A 117 2.40 -14.46 4.43
C GLY A 117 2.69 -13.95 5.85
N GLN A 118 3.95 -13.90 6.28
CA GLN A 118 4.37 -13.33 7.56
C GLN A 118 4.85 -11.87 7.40
N PRO A 119 4.37 -10.94 8.25
CA PRO A 119 4.86 -9.56 8.27
C PRO A 119 6.16 -9.45 9.07
N TYR A 120 7.09 -8.64 8.57
CA TYR A 120 8.37 -8.29 9.19
C TYR A 120 8.47 -6.77 9.33
N GLU A 121 9.09 -6.29 10.41
CA GLU A 121 9.32 -4.86 10.64
C GLU A 121 10.41 -4.31 9.70
N GLU A 122 10.38 -3.01 9.40
CA GLU A 122 11.44 -2.32 8.66
C GLU A 122 12.82 -2.58 9.28
N GLY A 123 13.83 -2.83 8.45
CA GLY A 123 15.17 -3.16 8.90
C GLY A 123 15.35 -4.62 9.35
N SER A 124 14.29 -5.44 9.38
CA SER A 124 14.40 -6.88 9.64
C SER A 124 15.36 -7.54 8.65
N VAL A 125 16.21 -8.43 9.16
CA VAL A 125 17.15 -9.20 8.34
C VAL A 125 16.79 -10.68 8.41
N ILE A 126 16.58 -11.28 7.24
CA ILE A 126 16.38 -12.72 7.09
C ILE A 126 17.53 -13.31 6.27
N LYS A 127 17.74 -14.61 6.41
CA LYS A 127 18.75 -15.35 5.66
C LYS A 127 18.07 -16.30 4.69
N GLU A 128 18.35 -16.15 3.41
CA GLU A 128 17.84 -16.98 2.33
C GLU A 128 19.01 -17.73 1.70
N ASN A 129 19.14 -19.01 2.07
CA ASN A 129 20.32 -19.81 1.75
C ASN A 129 21.60 -19.10 2.22
N CYS A 130 22.51 -18.72 1.32
CA CYS A 130 23.72 -17.98 1.65
C CYS A 130 23.53 -16.45 1.65
N ASN A 131 22.40 -15.96 1.13
CA ASN A 131 22.13 -14.53 1.00
C ASN A 131 21.47 -13.94 2.24
N SER A 132 21.80 -12.70 2.55
CA SER A 132 21.16 -11.91 3.59
C SER A 132 20.23 -10.89 2.95
N CYS A 133 18.98 -10.87 3.40
CA CYS A 133 17.93 -10.00 2.89
C CYS A 133 17.49 -9.04 3.99
N THR A 134 17.60 -7.74 3.73
CA THR A 134 17.16 -6.69 4.64
C THR A 134 15.86 -6.07 4.13
N CYS A 135 14.87 -5.97 5.00
CA CYS A 135 13.64 -5.27 4.71
C CYS A 135 13.90 -3.77 4.64
N SER A 136 13.62 -3.15 3.50
CA SER A 136 13.75 -1.71 3.32
C SER A 136 12.67 -1.16 2.41
N GLY A 137 11.81 -0.28 2.94
CA GLY A 137 10.76 0.39 2.19
C GLY A 137 9.76 -0.60 1.58
N GLN A 138 9.26 -1.55 2.38
CA GLN A 138 8.34 -2.62 1.97
C GLN A 138 8.90 -3.62 0.95
N GLN A 139 10.20 -3.54 0.61
CA GLN A 139 10.88 -4.45 -0.31
C GLN A 139 12.04 -5.17 0.37
N TRP A 140 12.27 -6.42 -0.01
CA TRP A 140 13.44 -7.17 0.43
C TRP A 140 14.65 -6.85 -0.44
N LYS A 141 15.69 -6.27 0.16
CA LYS A 141 16.99 -6.04 -0.48
C LYS A 141 17.93 -7.17 -0.08
N CYS A 142 18.14 -8.11 -1.00
CA CYS A 142 19.00 -9.27 -0.78
C CYS A 142 20.38 -9.10 -1.40
N SER A 143 21.41 -9.62 -0.72
CA SER A 143 22.71 -9.85 -1.35
C SER A 143 22.59 -10.77 -2.57
N GLN A 144 23.51 -10.66 -3.51
CA GLN A 144 23.52 -11.41 -4.77
C GLN A 144 24.71 -12.39 -4.81
N LEU A 145 24.90 -13.16 -3.73
CA LEU A 145 25.94 -14.17 -3.63
C LEU A 145 25.49 -15.45 -4.34
N VAL A 146 26.43 -16.06 -5.06
CA VAL A 146 26.22 -17.40 -5.64
C VAL A 146 26.36 -18.41 -4.52
N CYS A 147 25.28 -19.10 -4.18
CA CYS A 147 25.31 -20.13 -3.14
C CYS A 147 25.87 -21.45 -3.69
N LEU A 148 26.47 -22.25 -2.79
CA LEU A 148 27.04 -23.55 -3.14
C LEU A 148 25.95 -24.53 -3.57
N VAL A 149 24.82 -24.54 -2.85
CA VAL A 149 23.63 -25.30 -3.21
C VAL A 149 22.66 -24.37 -3.93
N GLN A 150 22.32 -24.69 -5.19
CA GLN A 150 21.39 -23.92 -6.02
C GLN A 150 20.18 -24.78 -6.40
N PRO A 151 19.00 -24.56 -5.80
CA PRO A 151 17.80 -25.34 -6.08
C PRO A 151 17.44 -25.39 -7.57
N GLU A 152 17.59 -24.28 -8.28
CA GLU A 152 17.28 -24.16 -9.71
C GLU A 152 18.24 -25.00 -10.56
N LEU A 153 19.49 -25.15 -10.13
CA LEU A 153 20.47 -26.02 -10.80
C LEU A 153 20.13 -27.49 -10.56
N ILE A 154 19.79 -27.85 -9.32
CA ILE A 154 19.36 -29.21 -8.97
C ILE A 154 18.15 -29.62 -9.81
N GLU A 155 17.13 -28.75 -9.88
CA GLU A 155 15.93 -29.00 -10.67
C GLU A 155 16.27 -29.17 -12.16
N ARG A 156 17.14 -28.31 -12.70
CA ARG A 156 17.54 -28.35 -14.12
C ARG A 156 18.33 -29.61 -14.46
N VAL A 157 19.21 -30.06 -13.58
CA VAL A 157 19.95 -31.33 -13.73
C VAL A 157 19.00 -32.51 -13.70
N ASN A 158 18.07 -32.53 -12.73
CA ASN A 158 17.11 -33.62 -12.56
C ASN A 158 16.05 -33.70 -13.66
N LYS A 159 15.91 -32.66 -14.50
CA LYS A 159 15.09 -32.71 -15.72
C LYS A 159 15.74 -33.49 -16.85
N GLY A 160 17.07 -33.69 -16.82
CA GLY A 160 17.79 -34.46 -17.82
C GLY A 160 17.94 -35.93 -17.44
N ASP A 161 18.21 -36.78 -18.43
CA ASP A 161 18.49 -38.20 -18.23
C ASP A 161 20.00 -38.46 -18.28
N TYR A 162 20.65 -38.31 -17.13
CA TYR A 162 22.11 -38.48 -16.99
C TYR A 162 22.50 -39.75 -16.23
N GLY A 163 21.53 -40.60 -15.85
CA GLY A 163 21.77 -41.78 -15.02
C GLY A 163 22.11 -41.48 -13.54
N TRP A 164 22.04 -40.23 -13.12
CA TRP A 164 22.17 -39.79 -11.72
C TRP A 164 21.26 -38.58 -11.46
N THR A 165 20.95 -38.32 -10.19
CA THR A 165 20.17 -37.15 -9.76
C THR A 165 20.97 -36.28 -8.82
N ALA A 166 20.86 -34.96 -9.00
CA ALA A 166 21.32 -33.98 -8.04
C ALA A 166 20.39 -33.94 -6.83
N GLN A 167 20.95 -33.71 -5.65
CA GLN A 167 20.21 -33.63 -4.38
C GLN A 167 20.62 -32.39 -3.59
N ASN A 168 19.74 -31.95 -2.69
CA ASN A 168 20.07 -30.91 -1.71
C ASN A 168 20.78 -31.55 -0.51
N TYR A 169 22.03 -31.16 -0.29
CA TYR A 169 22.79 -31.54 0.88
C TYR A 169 22.73 -30.40 1.90
N SER A 170 21.91 -30.57 2.95
CA SER A 170 21.66 -29.54 3.97
C SER A 170 22.94 -29.06 4.68
N GLN A 171 23.95 -29.91 4.81
CA GLN A 171 25.28 -29.57 5.33
C GLN A 171 26.00 -28.46 4.53
N PHE A 172 25.55 -28.22 3.29
CA PHE A 172 26.09 -27.19 2.40
C PHE A 172 25.15 -25.98 2.23
N TRP A 173 23.97 -26.01 2.85
CA TRP A 173 23.03 -24.90 2.82
C TRP A 173 23.58 -23.70 3.59
N GLY A 174 23.50 -22.52 2.98
CA GLY A 174 24.02 -21.30 3.58
C GLY A 174 25.50 -21.02 3.37
N MET A 175 26.23 -21.92 2.69
CA MET A 175 27.59 -21.63 2.18
C MET A 175 27.54 -21.02 0.80
N THR A 176 28.39 -20.03 0.57
CA THR A 176 28.65 -19.47 -0.76
C THR A 176 29.47 -20.44 -1.61
N LEU A 177 29.38 -20.29 -2.92
CA LEU A 177 30.17 -21.07 -3.87
C LEU A 177 31.67 -20.88 -3.62
N GLU A 178 32.11 -19.65 -3.36
CA GLU A 178 33.51 -19.31 -3.03
C GLU A 178 34.01 -20.04 -1.78
N GLU A 179 33.22 -20.07 -0.70
CA GLU A 179 33.55 -20.84 0.51
C GLU A 179 33.64 -22.35 0.21
N GLY A 180 32.75 -22.86 -0.64
CA GLY A 180 32.81 -24.23 -1.12
C GLY A 180 34.13 -24.54 -1.82
N PHE A 181 34.53 -23.70 -2.77
CA PHE A 181 35.83 -23.82 -3.46
C PHE A 181 36.99 -23.82 -2.48
N LYS A 182 36.98 -22.88 -1.52
CA LYS A 182 38.08 -22.67 -0.58
C LYS A 182 38.21 -23.78 0.47
N TYR A 183 37.10 -24.30 0.98
CA TYR A 183 37.11 -25.18 2.15
C TYR A 183 36.66 -26.62 1.87
N ARG A 184 36.10 -26.94 0.69
CA ARG A 184 35.52 -28.28 0.41
C ARG A 184 36.19 -29.05 -0.72
N LEU A 185 36.96 -28.41 -1.60
CA LEU A 185 37.62 -29.11 -2.70
C LEU A 185 38.86 -29.91 -2.29
N GLY A 186 39.34 -29.76 -1.05
CA GLY A 186 40.49 -30.52 -0.55
C GLY A 186 41.80 -30.23 -1.30
N THR A 187 41.90 -29.08 -1.99
CA THR A 187 43.07 -28.72 -2.82
C THR A 187 44.11 -27.89 -2.09
N LEU A 188 43.87 -27.52 -0.83
CA LEU A 188 44.91 -26.92 0.00
C LEU A 188 45.86 -28.03 0.45
N PRO A 189 47.19 -27.89 0.23
CA PRO A 189 48.14 -28.88 0.70
C PRO A 189 47.97 -29.07 2.22
N PRO A 190 47.96 -30.32 2.72
CA PRO A 190 47.88 -30.57 4.15
C PRO A 190 49.03 -29.87 4.86
N SER A 191 48.84 -29.49 6.13
CA SER A 191 49.93 -28.91 6.91
C SER A 191 51.12 -29.91 6.98
N PRO A 192 52.36 -29.43 7.14
CA PRO A 192 53.53 -30.32 7.26
C PRO A 192 53.35 -31.37 8.37
N MET A 193 52.62 -31.01 9.43
CA MET A 193 52.28 -31.91 10.54
C MET A 193 51.40 -33.08 10.08
N LEU A 194 50.37 -32.83 9.26
CA LEU A 194 49.52 -33.88 8.69
C LEU A 194 50.28 -34.76 7.70
N LEU A 195 51.20 -34.19 6.92
CA LEU A 195 52.08 -34.94 6.01
C LEU A 195 53.11 -35.79 6.76
N SER A 196 53.41 -35.46 8.03
CA SER A 196 54.35 -36.19 8.88
C SER A 196 53.72 -37.28 9.75
N MET A 197 52.41 -37.50 9.63
CA MET A 197 51.72 -38.55 10.38
C MET A 197 52.02 -39.93 9.79
N ASN A 198 52.37 -40.87 10.66
CA ASN A 198 52.54 -42.29 10.29
C ASN A 198 51.22 -43.04 10.48
N GLU A 199 51.03 -44.12 9.72
CA GLU A 199 49.86 -44.98 9.85
C GLU A 199 49.76 -45.58 11.27
N VAL A 200 48.53 -45.70 11.77
CA VAL A 200 48.27 -46.43 13.02
C VAL A 200 48.16 -47.90 12.65
N THR A 201 49.24 -48.65 12.87
CA THR A 201 49.22 -50.11 12.77
C THR A 201 48.40 -50.67 13.93
N GLN A 202 47.35 -51.42 13.60
CA GLN A 202 46.49 -52.11 14.57
C GLN A 202 47.06 -53.49 14.92
#